data_AF-A0A497F3Q5-F1
#
_entry.id   AF-A0A497F3Q5-F1
#
_cell.length_a   1.000
_cell.length_b   1.000
_cell.length_c   1.000
_cell.angle_alpha   90.00
_cell.angle_beta   90.00
_cell.angle_gamma   90.00
#
_symmetry.space_group_name_H-M   'P 1'
#
loop_
_entity.id
_entity.type
_entity.pdbx_description
1 polymer ?
#
loop_
_entity_poly.entity_id
_entity_poly.type
_entity_poly.pdbx_seq_one_letter_code
_entity_poly.pdbx_strand_id
1 'polypeptide(L)'
;MEEAIDNVKKLLSKFNWLKFEEYALAKISKLRKLSDCPILYIGAAYSLKQKYSLLYRARHPIFPALASLLISGWRFEIGWLFSPNPSVTESLIKRQYFEIHGEFPVLV
;
A
#
# COMPACT_ATOMS: atom_id res chain seq x y z
N MET A 1 -6.83 9.47 8.30
CA MET A 1 -6.42 8.05 8.27
C MET A 1 -7.21 7.16 9.24
N GLU A 2 -7.34 7.52 10.52
CA GLU A 2 -8.06 6.67 11.49
C GLU A 2 -9.50 6.32 11.07
N GLU A 3 -10.23 7.26 10.47
CA GLU A 3 -11.57 6.99 9.93
C GLU A 3 -11.58 5.82 8.93
N ALA A 4 -10.57 5.77 8.05
CA ALA A 4 -10.48 4.70 7.05
C ALA A 4 -10.17 3.34 7.68
N ILE A 5 -9.36 3.34 8.73
CA ILE A 5 -9.04 2.14 9.51
C ILE A 5 -10.31 1.63 10.22
N ASP A 6 -11.08 2.53 10.83
CA ASP A 6 -12.28 2.17 11.60
C ASP A 6 -13.44 1.71 10.71
N ASN A 7 -13.62 2.32 9.54
CA ASN A 7 -14.60 1.85 8.56
C ASN A 7 -14.33 0.41 8.13
N VAL A 8 -13.06 0.05 7.99
CA VAL A 8 -12.69 -1.30 7.56
C VAL A 8 -12.74 -2.30 8.69
N LYS A 9 -12.37 -1.93 9.92
CA LYS A 9 -12.63 -2.78 11.10
C LYS A 9 -14.10 -3.19 11.19
N LYS A 10 -15.02 -2.22 11.04
CA LYS A 10 -16.47 -2.46 11.05
C LYS A 10 -16.94 -3.37 9.90
N LEU A 11 -16.24 -3.35 8.78
CA LEU A 11 -16.53 -4.23 7.65
C LEU A 11 -15.99 -5.64 7.91
N LEU A 12 -14.73 -5.77 8.34
CA LEU A 12 -14.06 -7.04 8.60
C LEU A 12 -14.77 -7.85 9.69
N SER A 13 -15.25 -7.19 10.74
CA SER A 13 -15.96 -7.86 11.84
C SER A 13 -17.25 -8.58 11.40
N LYS A 14 -17.76 -8.31 10.19
CA LYS A 14 -18.95 -8.98 9.62
C LYS A 14 -18.63 -10.32 8.95
N PHE A 15 -17.36 -10.59 8.63
CA PHE A 15 -16.95 -11.78 7.88
C PHE A 15 -16.80 -13.03 8.75
N ASN A 16 -16.89 -12.90 10.10
CA ASN A 16 -16.69 -14.01 11.05
C ASN A 16 -15.44 -14.86 10.76
N TRP A 17 -14.37 -14.23 10.25
CA TRP A 17 -13.14 -14.90 9.84
C TRP A 17 -11.93 -14.27 10.54
N LEU A 18 -11.67 -14.74 11.77
CA LEU A 18 -10.68 -14.16 12.68
C LEU A 18 -9.27 -14.02 12.06
N LYS A 19 -8.74 -15.10 11.45
CA LYS A 19 -7.40 -15.06 10.83
C LYS A 19 -7.28 -14.04 9.69
N PHE A 20 -8.35 -13.89 8.92
CA PHE A 20 -8.37 -12.90 7.83
C PHE A 20 -8.45 -11.48 8.39
N GLU A 21 -9.27 -11.28 9.43
CA GLU A 21 -9.37 -10.01 10.14
C GLU A 21 -8.03 -9.59 10.75
N GLU A 22 -7.35 -10.48 11.49
CA GLU A 22 -6.02 -10.22 12.04
C GLU A 22 -5.00 -9.84 10.95
N TYR A 23 -4.98 -10.60 9.85
CA TYR A 23 -4.13 -10.31 8.70
C TYR A 23 -4.42 -8.93 8.10
N ALA A 24 -5.68 -8.61 7.85
CA ALA A 24 -6.08 -7.36 7.24
C ALA A 24 -5.78 -6.18 8.17
N LEU A 25 -6.09 -6.28 9.46
CA LEU A 25 -5.80 -5.25 10.46
C LEU A 25 -4.30 -4.99 10.59
N ALA A 26 -3.47 -6.02 10.57
CA ALA A 26 -2.01 -5.85 10.58
C ALA A 26 -1.52 -5.06 9.37
N LYS A 27 -2.11 -5.25 8.17
CA LYS A 27 -1.76 -4.48 6.96
C LYS A 27 -2.28 -3.05 7.02
N ILE A 28 -3.51 -2.87 7.46
CA ILE A 28 -4.20 -1.58 7.53
C ILE A 28 -3.56 -0.67 8.59
N SER A 29 -3.07 -1.23 9.69
CA SER A 29 -2.37 -0.45 10.73
C SER A 29 -1.15 0.32 10.18
N LYS A 30 -0.50 -0.21 9.12
CA LYS A 30 0.61 0.47 8.44
C LYS A 30 0.19 1.74 7.71
N LEU A 31 -1.10 1.91 7.39
CA LEU A 31 -1.63 3.13 6.78
C LEU A 31 -1.52 4.35 7.70
N ARG A 32 -1.32 4.18 9.01
CA ARG A 32 -1.06 5.30 9.93
C ARG A 32 0.15 6.13 9.51
N LYS A 33 1.15 5.48 8.93
CA LYS A 33 2.36 6.11 8.39
C LYS A 33 2.10 6.99 7.16
N LEU A 34 0.93 6.87 6.52
CA LEU A 34 0.53 7.71 5.39
C LEU A 34 -0.05 9.07 5.82
N SER A 35 -0.19 9.32 7.13
CA SER A 35 -0.71 10.60 7.63
C SER A 35 0.23 11.77 7.29
N ASP A 36 1.54 11.57 7.44
CA ASP A 36 2.55 12.60 7.16
C ASP A 36 2.95 12.63 5.67
N CYS A 37 2.91 11.48 4.99
CA CYS A 37 3.24 11.35 3.58
C CYS A 37 2.31 10.33 2.88
N PRO A 38 1.28 10.78 2.12
CA PRO A 38 0.27 9.90 1.54
C PRO A 38 0.77 9.18 0.26
N ILE A 39 2.03 8.72 0.25
CA ILE A 39 2.62 8.00 -0.87
C ILE A 39 2.62 6.51 -0.58
N LEU A 40 1.89 5.76 -1.40
CA LEU A 40 1.98 4.31 -1.47
C LEU A 40 3.01 3.91 -2.52
N TYR A 41 4.11 3.31 -2.07
CA TYR A 41 5.11 2.79 -2.97
C TYR A 41 4.79 1.34 -3.37
N ILE A 42 4.76 1.07 -4.66
CA ILE A 42 4.60 -0.27 -5.20
C ILE A 42 5.83 -0.54 -6.06
N GLY A 43 6.68 -1.49 -5.63
CA GLY A 43 8.07 -1.68 -6.09
C GLY A 43 8.32 -1.75 -7.60
N ALA A 44 9.57 -1.94 -8.00
CA ALA A 44 9.90 -2.04 -9.42
C ALA A 44 9.05 -3.09 -10.17
N ALA A 45 8.79 -2.83 -11.44
CA ALA A 45 8.13 -3.76 -12.35
C ALA A 45 8.69 -3.61 -13.76
N TYR A 46 8.76 -4.72 -14.50
CA TYR A 46 9.16 -4.72 -15.91
C TYR A 46 8.05 -4.18 -16.82
N SER A 47 6.79 -4.22 -16.37
CA SER A 47 5.67 -3.54 -17.03
C SER A 47 4.60 -3.13 -16.03
N LEU A 48 3.90 -2.02 -16.32
CA LEU A 48 2.72 -1.61 -15.55
C LEU A 48 1.66 -2.71 -15.53
N LYS A 49 1.40 -3.35 -16.68
CA LYS A 49 0.43 -4.45 -16.81
C LYS A 49 0.71 -5.59 -15.82
N GLN A 50 1.97 -6.00 -15.67
CA GLN A 50 2.35 -7.03 -14.71
C GLN A 50 2.05 -6.58 -13.28
N LYS A 51 2.40 -5.35 -12.92
CA LYS A 51 2.16 -4.82 -11.57
C LYS A 51 0.67 -4.70 -11.25
N TYR A 52 -0.12 -4.17 -12.18
CA TYR A 52 -1.57 -4.13 -12.07
C TYR A 52 -2.19 -5.52 -11.89
N SER A 53 -1.72 -6.51 -12.64
CA SER A 53 -2.21 -7.89 -12.50
C SER A 53 -1.95 -8.46 -11.09
N LEU A 54 -0.79 -8.14 -10.50
CA LEU A 54 -0.48 -8.54 -9.12
C LEU A 54 -1.41 -7.87 -8.10
N LEU A 55 -1.72 -6.59 -8.29
CA LEU A 55 -2.64 -5.83 -7.42
C LEU A 55 -4.08 -6.35 -7.55
N TYR A 56 -4.55 -6.53 -8.79
CA TYR A 56 -5.91 -6.98 -9.10
C TYR A 56 -6.21 -8.39 -8.58
N ARG A 57 -5.22 -9.30 -8.64
CA ARG A 57 -5.41 -10.68 -8.19
C ARG A 57 -5.56 -10.83 -6.67
N ALA A 58 -5.59 -9.74 -5.90
CA ALA A 58 -5.69 -9.71 -4.44
C ALA A 58 -4.63 -10.57 -3.71
N ARG A 59 -3.57 -11.00 -4.42
CA ARG A 59 -2.44 -11.74 -3.86
C ARG A 59 -1.34 -10.81 -3.35
N HIS A 60 -1.39 -9.54 -3.72
CA HIS A 60 -0.41 -8.58 -3.24
C HIS A 60 -0.71 -8.19 -1.79
N PRO A 61 0.28 -8.19 -0.88
CA PRO A 61 0.10 -7.81 0.52
C PRO A 61 -0.43 -6.38 0.74
N ILE A 62 -0.40 -5.54 -0.30
CA ILE A 62 -0.91 -4.17 -0.30
C ILE A 62 -2.43 -4.08 -0.51
N PHE A 63 -3.04 -5.15 -1.04
CA PHE A 63 -4.46 -5.13 -1.42
C PHE A 63 -5.40 -4.74 -0.26
N PRO A 64 -5.27 -5.29 0.97
CA PRO A 64 -6.11 -4.88 2.09
C PRO A 64 -6.00 -3.38 2.40
N ALA A 65 -4.80 -2.82 2.30
CA ALA A 65 -4.54 -1.40 2.52
C ALA A 65 -5.17 -0.53 1.43
N LEU A 66 -5.02 -0.90 0.15
CA LEU A 66 -5.67 -0.20 -0.97
C LEU A 66 -7.20 -0.25 -0.87
N ALA A 67 -7.76 -1.44 -0.64
CA ALA A 67 -9.20 -1.62 -0.49
C ALA A 67 -9.76 -0.75 0.64
N SER A 68 -9.02 -0.65 1.75
CA SER A 68 -9.40 0.17 2.91
C SER A 68 -9.54 1.65 2.59
N LEU A 69 -8.55 2.19 1.88
CA LEU A 69 -8.56 3.57 1.44
C LEU A 69 -9.69 3.83 0.44
N LEU A 70 -9.88 2.93 -0.55
CA LEU A 70 -10.97 3.04 -1.54
C LEU A 70 -12.36 3.03 -0.89
N ILE A 71 -12.62 2.11 0.04
CA ILE A 71 -13.89 2.03 0.79
C ILE A 71 -14.16 3.33 1.56
N SER A 72 -13.10 4.01 1.97
CA SER A 72 -13.16 5.24 2.74
C SER A 72 -13.16 6.50 1.86
N GLY A 73 -13.44 6.35 0.56
CA GLY A 73 -13.61 7.46 -0.37
C GLY A 73 -12.31 8.09 -0.88
N TRP A 74 -11.14 7.51 -0.59
CA TRP A 74 -9.88 8.02 -1.11
C TRP A 74 -9.79 7.83 -2.62
N ARG A 75 -9.20 8.82 -3.28
CA ARG A 75 -8.87 8.78 -4.71
C ARG A 75 -7.36 8.65 -4.86
N PHE A 76 -6.94 7.84 -5.82
CA PHE A 76 -5.53 7.59 -6.08
C PHE A 76 -5.11 8.27 -7.37
N GLU A 77 -4.00 9.01 -7.27
CA GLU A 77 -3.21 9.41 -8.43
C GLU A 77 -2.11 8.38 -8.64
N ILE A 78 -1.89 8.01 -9.90
CA ILE A 78 -0.95 6.94 -10.26
C ILE A 78 0.22 7.57 -10.98
N GLY A 79 1.39 7.51 -10.35
CA GLY A 79 2.66 7.92 -10.92
C GLY A 79 3.55 6.71 -11.23
N TRP A 80 4.40 6.86 -12.25
CA TRP A 80 5.44 5.89 -12.57
C TRP A 80 6.69 6.59 -13.09
N LEU A 81 7.84 5.93 -12.91
CA LEU A 81 9.12 6.37 -13.43
C LEU A 81 9.67 5.29 -14.35
N PHE A 82 10.04 5.66 -15.57
CA PHE A 82 10.75 4.76 -16.47
C PHE A 82 12.23 4.71 -16.08
N SER A 83 12.79 3.50 -16.05
CA SER A 83 14.22 3.31 -15.79
C SER A 83 14.78 2.14 -16.59
N PRO A 84 16.00 2.26 -17.15
CA PRO A 84 16.71 1.15 -17.78
C PRO A 84 17.16 0.10 -16.75
N ASN A 85 17.29 0.46 -15.48
CA ASN A 85 17.62 -0.47 -14.39
C ASN A 85 16.67 -0.24 -13.20
N PRO A 86 15.47 -0.87 -13.23
CA PRO A 86 14.42 -0.66 -12.24
C PRO A 86 14.87 -0.98 -10.80
N SER A 87 15.67 -2.03 -10.60
CA SER A 87 16.13 -2.45 -9.26
C SER A 87 17.07 -1.43 -8.62
N VAL A 88 17.99 -0.87 -9.41
CA VAL A 88 18.90 0.20 -8.93
C VAL A 88 18.11 1.47 -8.62
N THR A 89 17.17 1.82 -9.50
CA THR A 89 16.34 3.03 -9.32
C THR A 89 15.42 2.92 -8.11
N GLU A 90 14.81 1.76 -7.89
CA GLU A 90 14.02 1.47 -6.68
C GLU A 90 14.86 1.63 -5.41
N SER A 91 16.10 1.12 -5.42
CA SER A 91 16.99 1.24 -4.27
C SER A 91 17.33 2.70 -3.95
N LEU A 92 17.55 3.52 -4.99
CA LEU A 92 17.80 4.96 -4.85
C LEU A 92 16.56 5.69 -4.29
N ILE A 93 15.37 5.42 -4.83
CA ILE A 93 14.12 6.04 -4.38
C ILE A 93 13.83 5.69 -2.91
N LYS A 94 13.99 4.42 -2.53
CA LYS A 94 13.82 3.98 -1.14
C LYS A 94 14.79 4.67 -0.20
N ARG A 95 16.04 4.84 -0.63
CA ARG A 95 17.06 5.56 0.13
C ARG A 95 16.70 7.05 0.30
N GLN A 96 16.30 7.72 -0.77
CA GLN A 96 15.86 9.13 -0.72
C GLN A 96 14.66 9.30 0.21
N TYR A 97 13.68 8.40 0.13
CA TYR A 97 12.54 8.40 1.03
C TYR A 97 12.99 8.23 2.50
N PHE A 98 13.88 7.29 2.78
CA PHE A 98 14.43 7.08 4.12
C PHE A 98 15.19 8.31 4.62
N GLU A 99 15.98 8.97 3.78
CA GLU A 99 16.72 10.19 4.13
C GLU A 99 15.78 11.35 4.51
N ILE A 100 14.59 11.43 3.88
CA ILE A 100 13.59 12.46 4.16
C ILE A 100 12.72 12.11 5.38
N HIS A 101 12.31 10.85 5.51
CA HIS A 101 11.27 10.43 6.45
C HIS A 101 11.79 9.63 7.66
N GLY A 102 13.06 9.20 7.65
CA GLY A 102 13.65 8.36 8.70
C GLY A 102 13.17 6.91 8.69
N GLU A 103 12.33 6.53 7.73
CA GLU A 103 11.80 5.18 7.58
C GLU A 103 11.57 4.83 6.10
N PHE A 104 11.41 3.55 5.79
CA PHE A 104 11.11 3.11 4.43
C PHE A 104 9.64 3.36 4.05
N PRO A 105 9.34 3.53 2.75
CA PRO A 105 7.98 3.71 2.29
C PRO A 105 7.04 2.61 2.79
N VAL A 106 5.80 3.01 3.00
CA VAL A 106 4.74 2.12 3.44
C VAL A 106 4.46 1.09 2.34
N LEU A 107 4.45 -0.20 2.73
CA LEU A 107 4.03 -1.33 1.89
C LEU A 107 4.96 -1.65 0.70
N VAL A 108 6.27 -1.43 0.90
CA VAL A 108 7.38 -2.04 0.13
C VAL A 108 7.37 -3.56 0.23
#